data_AF-A0A139DD42-F1
#
_entry.id   AF-A0A139DD42-F1
#
_cell.length_a   1.000
_cell.length_b   1.000
_cell.length_c   1.000
_cell.angle_alpha   90.00
_cell.angle_beta   90.00
_cell.angle_gamma   90.00
#
_symmetry.space_group_name_H-M   'P 1'
#
loop_
_entity.id
_entity.type
_entity.pdbx_description
1 polymer ?
#
loop_
_entity_poly.entity_id
_entity_poly.type
_entity_poly.pdbx_seq_one_letter_code
_entity_poly.pdbx_strand_id
1 'polypeptide(L)'
;GVLIEEGFTSIEEVAYVPMEEMLAIDGFDEETVTELRNRAKDSLLNQALASEEALEGAEPEEDLLNMDGMDRALAFKLAGMGVRNMEDLAEQSIDELLEIEGMDEERAGQLIMTARAPWFEDQA
;
A
#
# COMPACT_ATOMS: atom_id res chain seq x y z
N GLY A 1 -4.52 -14.46 26.14
CA GLY A 1 -3.05 -14.58 26.12
C GLY A 1 -2.53 -13.43 26.94
N VAL A 2 -1.57 -13.68 27.84
CA VAL A 2 -1.17 -12.76 28.92
C VAL A 2 -1.10 -11.29 28.50
N LEU A 3 -0.43 -10.96 27.40
CA LEU A 3 -0.33 -9.57 26.93
C LEU A 3 -1.68 -8.89 26.61
N ILE A 4 -2.61 -9.63 25.99
CA ILE A 4 -3.96 -9.13 25.69
C ILE A 4 -4.79 -8.96 26.97
N GLU A 5 -4.58 -9.85 27.95
CA GLU A 5 -5.25 -9.78 29.25
C GLU A 5 -4.76 -8.58 30.08
N GLU A 6 -3.49 -8.21 29.91
CA GLU A 6 -2.88 -6.99 30.47
C GLU A 6 -3.21 -5.71 29.68
N GLY A 7 -4.02 -5.82 28.61
CA GLY A 7 -4.54 -4.68 27.87
C GLY A 7 -3.70 -4.20 26.70
N PHE A 8 -2.65 -4.93 26.30
CA PHE A 8 -1.92 -4.64 25.07
C PHE A 8 -2.81 -4.92 23.85
N THR A 9 -2.93 -3.92 22.99
CA THR A 9 -3.77 -3.96 21.79
C THR A 9 -2.96 -3.92 20.50
N SER A 10 -1.67 -3.55 20.57
CA SER A 10 -0.80 -3.42 19.39
C SER A 10 0.62 -3.94 19.62
N ILE A 11 1.33 -4.19 18.52
CA ILE A 11 2.74 -4.63 18.55
C ILE A 11 3.65 -3.46 18.94
N GLU A 12 3.25 -2.24 18.61
CA GLU A 12 3.92 -0.99 18.96
C GLU A 12 3.98 -0.81 20.48
N GLU A 13 2.88 -1.10 21.19
CA GLU A 13 2.87 -1.07 22.65
C GLU A 13 3.90 -2.05 23.21
N VAL A 14 3.94 -3.28 22.69
CA VAL A 14 4.96 -4.28 23.10
C VAL A 14 6.37 -3.78 22.81
N ALA A 15 6.62 -3.12 21.68
CA ALA A 15 7.94 -2.64 21.30
C ALA A 15 8.45 -1.45 22.15
N TYR A 16 7.55 -0.53 22.54
CA TYR A 16 7.93 0.80 23.04
C TYR A 16 7.54 1.10 24.49
N VAL A 17 6.63 0.35 25.11
CA VAL A 17 6.30 0.51 26.54
C VAL A 17 7.55 0.38 27.43
N PRO A 18 7.65 1.13 28.54
CA PRO A 18 8.77 1.01 29.47
C PRO A 18 9.01 -0.43 29.93
N MET A 19 10.29 -0.79 30.14
CA MET A 19 10.65 -2.16 30.50
C MET A 19 10.06 -2.54 31.87
N GLU A 20 9.97 -1.57 32.77
CA GLU A 20 9.41 -1.72 34.11
C GLU A 20 7.92 -2.07 34.07
N GLU A 21 7.16 -1.56 33.10
CA GLU A 21 5.73 -1.88 32.94
C GLU A 21 5.54 -3.31 32.42
N MET A 22 6.39 -3.74 31.49
CA MET A 22 6.39 -5.12 31.00
C MET A 22 6.81 -6.13 32.07
N LEU A 23 7.75 -5.76 32.94
CA LEU A 23 8.21 -6.59 34.06
C LEU A 23 7.22 -6.65 35.22
N ALA A 24 6.22 -5.77 35.24
CA ALA A 24 5.15 -5.82 36.24
C ALA A 24 4.14 -6.95 35.95
N ILE A 25 4.16 -7.52 34.75
CA ILE A 25 3.30 -8.62 34.32
C ILE A 25 3.75 -9.93 34.99
N ASP A 26 2.81 -10.64 35.60
CA ASP A 26 3.13 -11.90 36.28
C ASP A 26 3.63 -12.97 35.30
N GLY A 27 4.75 -13.60 35.64
CA GLY A 27 5.42 -14.59 34.81
C GLY A 27 6.36 -14.05 33.73
N PHE A 28 6.64 -12.74 33.69
CA PHE A 28 7.63 -12.14 32.80
C PHE A 28 8.95 -11.86 33.52
N ASP A 29 10.06 -12.22 32.88
CA ASP A 29 11.41 -11.85 33.31
C ASP A 29 12.11 -10.96 32.28
N GLU A 30 13.26 -10.40 32.66
CA GLU A 30 14.01 -9.44 31.83
C GLU A 30 14.44 -10.03 30.48
N GLU A 31 14.78 -11.32 30.46
CA GLU A 31 15.15 -12.04 29.24
C GLU A 31 13.94 -12.15 28.30
N THR A 32 12.81 -12.62 28.81
CA THR A 32 11.55 -12.78 28.07
C THR A 32 11.05 -11.45 27.54
N VAL A 33 11.03 -10.40 28.38
CA VAL A 33 10.61 -9.05 27.97
C VAL A 33 11.52 -8.52 26.87
N THR A 34 12.84 -8.65 27.02
CA THR A 34 13.79 -8.19 26.01
C THR A 34 13.58 -8.92 24.69
N GLU A 35 13.40 -10.24 24.72
CA GLU A 35 13.13 -11.03 23.52
C GLU A 35 11.82 -10.62 22.84
N LEU A 36 10.73 -10.46 23.60
CA LEU A 36 9.44 -10.01 23.07
C LEU A 36 9.55 -8.65 22.41
N ARG A 37 10.24 -7.70 23.03
CA ARG A 37 10.47 -6.36 22.46
C ARG A 37 11.28 -6.40 21.18
N ASN A 38 12.34 -7.22 21.14
CA ASN A 38 13.16 -7.36 19.95
C ASN A 38 12.34 -7.95 18.79
N ARG A 39 11.58 -9.02 19.05
CA ARG A 39 10.69 -9.61 18.05
C ARG A 39 9.59 -8.64 17.57
N ALA A 40 9.03 -7.85 18.48
CA ALA A 40 8.05 -6.82 18.14
C ALA A 40 8.67 -5.77 17.20
N LYS A 41 9.86 -5.26 17.51
CA LYS A 41 10.60 -4.32 16.66
C LYS A 41 10.96 -4.92 15.30
N ASP A 42 11.41 -6.17 15.27
CA ASP A 42 11.73 -6.86 14.03
C ASP A 42 10.47 -7.04 13.17
N SER A 43 9.32 -7.35 13.78
CA SER A 43 8.04 -7.44 13.07
C SER A 43 7.62 -6.08 12.50
N LEU A 44 7.74 -5.00 13.29
CA LEU A 44 7.43 -3.65 12.82
C LEU A 44 8.36 -3.20 11.69
N LEU A 45 9.64 -3.54 11.77
CA LEU A 45 10.61 -3.28 10.70
C LEU A 45 10.24 -4.04 9.43
N ASN A 46 9.92 -5.34 9.54
CA ASN A 46 9.50 -6.14 8.39
C ASN A 46 8.18 -5.62 7.78
N GLN A 47 7.24 -5.14 8.60
CA GLN A 47 6.02 -4.51 8.10
C GLN A 47 6.31 -3.20 7.36
N ALA A 48 7.22 -2.38 7.89
CA ALA A 48 7.65 -1.15 7.22
C ALA A 48 8.34 -1.46 5.89
N LEU A 49 9.25 -2.44 5.85
CA LEU A 49 9.93 -2.87 4.63
C LEU A 49 8.94 -3.48 3.61
N ALA A 50 7.99 -4.32 4.03
CA ALA A 50 6.98 -4.85 3.14
C ALA A 50 6.06 -3.75 2.59
N SER A 51 5.79 -2.71 3.36
CA SER A 51 5.07 -1.52 2.87
C SER A 51 5.91 -0.70 1.91
N GLU A 52 7.23 -0.63 2.09
CA GLU A 52 8.15 0.04 1.18
C GLU A 52 8.31 -0.75 -0.12
N GLU A 53 8.48 -2.08 -0.06
CA GLU A 53 8.53 -2.97 -1.23
C GLU A 53 7.20 -2.98 -2.00
N ALA A 54 6.05 -2.87 -1.31
CA ALA A 54 4.76 -2.70 -1.97
C ALA A 54 4.63 -1.34 -2.69
N LEU A 55 5.40 -0.33 -2.28
CA LEU A 55 5.47 0.98 -2.94
C LEU A 55 6.57 1.02 -4.02
N GLU A 56 7.72 0.38 -3.79
CA GLU A 56 8.82 0.16 -4.74
C GLU A 56 8.39 -0.79 -5.87
N GLY A 57 7.59 -0.26 -6.79
CA GLY A 57 7.03 -1.01 -7.92
C GLY A 57 5.59 -0.64 -8.24
N ALA A 58 4.91 0.05 -7.33
CA ALA A 58 3.55 0.55 -7.48
C ALA A 58 3.49 2.08 -7.59
N GLU A 59 4.61 2.75 -7.89
CA GLU A 59 4.58 4.17 -8.24
C GLU A 59 4.19 4.34 -9.71
N PRO A 60 3.21 5.21 -10.01
CA PRO A 60 2.88 5.58 -11.39
C PRO A 60 4.03 6.41 -11.99
N GLU A 61 4.30 6.17 -13.26
CA GLU A 61 5.24 6.93 -14.06
C GLU A 61 4.72 8.33 -14.39
N GLU A 62 5.62 9.22 -14.82
CA GLU A 62 5.30 10.63 -15.07
C GLU A 62 4.26 10.81 -16.19
N ASP A 63 4.23 9.92 -17.18
CA ASP A 63 3.27 10.01 -18.28
C ASP A 63 1.84 9.77 -17.80
N LEU A 64 1.62 8.74 -16.96
CA LEU A 64 0.33 8.46 -16.34
C LEU A 64 -0.07 9.59 -15.39
N LEU A 65 0.86 10.09 -14.56
CA LEU A 65 0.62 11.19 -13.63
C LEU A 65 0.22 12.50 -14.33
N ASN A 66 0.76 12.75 -15.52
CA ASN A 66 0.52 13.96 -16.30
C ASN A 66 -0.56 13.78 -17.39
N MET A 67 -1.20 12.61 -17.46
CA MET A 67 -2.24 12.32 -18.45
C MET A 67 -3.50 13.15 -18.20
N ASP A 68 -4.11 13.67 -19.27
CA ASP A 68 -5.36 14.41 -19.20
C ASP A 68 -6.49 13.57 -18.57
N GLY A 69 -7.12 14.10 -17.54
CA GLY A 69 -8.20 13.42 -16.79
C GLY A 69 -7.70 12.50 -15.67
N MET A 70 -6.39 12.31 -15.52
CA MET A 70 -5.81 11.58 -14.39
C MET A 70 -5.71 12.46 -13.15
N ASP A 71 -5.97 11.86 -11.99
CA ASP A 71 -5.66 12.45 -10.70
C ASP A 71 -4.61 11.61 -9.96
N ARG A 72 -3.85 12.27 -9.08
CA ARG A 72 -2.74 11.60 -8.38
C ARG A 72 -3.21 10.42 -7.54
N ALA A 73 -4.38 10.48 -6.91
CA ALA A 73 -4.85 9.38 -6.08
C ALA A 73 -5.19 8.15 -6.94
N LEU A 74 -5.81 8.37 -8.10
CA LEU A 74 -6.14 7.33 -9.06
C LEU A 74 -4.90 6.72 -9.71
N ALA A 75 -3.92 7.52 -10.11
CA ALA A 75 -2.67 7.02 -10.68
C ALA A 75 -1.95 6.04 -9.74
N PHE A 76 -1.92 6.35 -8.43
CA PHE A 76 -1.33 5.45 -7.43
C PHE A 76 -2.18 4.18 -7.22
N LYS A 77 -3.51 4.28 -7.29
CA LYS A 77 -4.38 3.08 -7.25
C LYS A 77 -4.13 2.17 -8.45
N LEU A 78 -4.05 2.74 -9.65
CA LEU A 78 -3.76 2.02 -10.89
C LEU A 78 -2.38 1.36 -10.84
N ALA A 79 -1.36 2.06 -10.36
CA ALA A 79 -0.02 1.51 -10.24
C ALA A 79 0.04 0.36 -9.21
N GLY A 80 -0.76 0.42 -8.14
CA GLY A 80 -0.98 -0.71 -7.23
C GLY A 80 -1.67 -1.93 -7.88
N MET A 81 -2.36 -1.75 -9.00
CA MET A 81 -2.94 -2.82 -9.82
C MET A 81 -1.99 -3.28 -10.95
N GLY A 82 -0.77 -2.76 -11.00
CA GLY A 82 0.22 -3.06 -12.04
C GLY A 82 0.14 -2.15 -13.26
N VAL A 83 -0.71 -1.12 -13.25
CA VAL A 83 -0.85 -0.13 -14.34
C VAL A 83 -0.02 1.11 -14.02
N ARG A 84 1.22 1.15 -14.51
CA ARG A 84 2.21 2.14 -14.06
C ARG A 84 2.35 3.32 -15.01
N ASN A 85 2.16 3.11 -16.31
CA ASN A 85 2.31 4.14 -17.33
C ASN A 85 1.06 4.20 -18.25
N MET A 86 1.06 5.12 -19.24
CA MET A 86 -0.06 5.24 -20.18
C MET A 86 -0.20 4.02 -21.09
N GLU A 87 0.89 3.30 -21.41
CA GLU A 87 0.86 2.09 -22.22
C GLU A 87 0.11 0.97 -21.49
N ASP A 88 0.45 0.73 -20.21
CA ASP A 88 -0.24 -0.25 -19.37
C ASP A 88 -1.75 0.06 -19.27
N LEU A 89 -2.10 1.35 -19.14
CA LEU A 89 -3.49 1.80 -19.07
C LEU A 89 -4.22 1.61 -20.40
N ALA A 90 -3.53 1.82 -21.52
CA ALA A 90 -4.08 1.61 -22.85
C ALA A 90 -4.40 0.13 -23.13
N GLU A 91 -3.73 -0.79 -22.46
CA GLU A 91 -4.02 -2.23 -22.55
C GLU A 91 -5.24 -2.67 -21.73
N GLN A 92 -5.69 -1.85 -20.77
CA GLN A 92 -6.81 -2.19 -19.90
C GLN A 92 -8.19 -2.13 -20.61
N SER A 93 -9.14 -2.79 -19.99
CA SER A 93 -10.56 -2.79 -20.30
C SER A 93 -11.37 -1.94 -19.31
N ILE A 94 -12.58 -1.56 -19.70
CA ILE A 94 -13.49 -0.82 -18.81
C ILE A 94 -13.80 -1.67 -17.57
N ASP A 95 -14.03 -2.98 -17.74
CA ASP A 95 -14.38 -3.90 -16.66
C ASP A 95 -13.29 -3.95 -15.57
N GLU A 96 -12.00 -3.94 -15.95
CA GLU A 96 -10.88 -3.91 -15.01
C GLU A 96 -10.85 -2.61 -14.20
N LEU A 97 -11.14 -1.47 -14.84
CA LEU A 97 -11.19 -0.18 -14.14
C LEU A 97 -12.41 -0.05 -13.23
N LEU A 98 -13.53 -0.73 -13.55
CA LEU A 98 -14.73 -0.72 -12.72
C LEU A 98 -14.55 -1.42 -11.37
N GLU A 99 -13.48 -2.22 -11.19
CA GLU A 99 -13.11 -2.78 -9.88
C GLU A 99 -12.62 -1.68 -8.91
N ILE A 100 -12.23 -0.51 -9.42
CA ILE A 100 -11.78 0.62 -8.61
C ILE A 100 -12.98 1.32 -7.98
N GLU A 101 -12.99 1.41 -6.65
CA GLU A 101 -14.05 2.09 -5.92
C GLU A 101 -14.23 3.56 -6.38
N GLY A 102 -15.44 3.89 -6.82
CA GLY A 102 -15.82 5.21 -7.32
C GLY A 102 -15.56 5.43 -8.80
N MET A 103 -15.15 4.40 -9.55
CA MET A 103 -15.06 4.42 -11.01
C MET A 103 -16.43 4.15 -11.65
N ASP A 104 -16.72 4.84 -12.75
CA ASP A 104 -17.86 4.56 -13.62
C ASP A 104 -17.40 4.26 -15.06
N GLU A 105 -18.29 3.67 -15.87
CA GLU A 105 -17.97 3.22 -17.24
C GLU A 105 -17.52 4.38 -18.13
N GLU A 106 -18.11 5.56 -17.96
CA GLU A 106 -17.82 6.73 -18.79
C GLU A 106 -16.40 7.23 -18.51
N ARG A 107 -16.04 7.39 -17.23
CA ARG A 107 -14.72 7.82 -16.81
C ARG A 107 -13.65 6.78 -17.18
N ALA A 108 -13.92 5.50 -16.95
CA ALA A 108 -13.01 4.41 -17.32
C ALA A 108 -12.73 4.43 -18.83
N GLY A 109 -13.79 4.53 -19.65
CA GLY A 109 -13.66 4.61 -21.10
C GLY A 109 -12.87 5.84 -21.56
N GLN A 110 -13.11 7.00 -20.96
CA GLN A 110 -12.35 8.22 -21.27
C GLN A 110 -10.86 8.06 -20.97
N LEU A 111 -10.50 7.54 -19.79
CA LEU A 111 -9.10 7.34 -19.40
C LEU A 111 -8.36 6.39 -20.35
N ILE A 112 -8.98 5.26 -20.70
CA ILE A 112 -8.40 4.27 -21.63
C ILE A 112 -8.25 4.87 -23.03
N MET A 113 -9.24 5.63 -23.50
CA MET A 113 -9.17 6.28 -24.81
C MET A 113 -8.10 7.37 -24.87
N THR A 114 -7.93 8.16 -23.80
CA THR A 114 -6.84 9.13 -23.68
C THR A 114 -5.49 8.43 -23.69
N ALA A 115 -5.35 7.34 -22.95
CA ALA A 115 -4.14 6.52 -22.94
C ALA A 115 -3.80 5.94 -24.33
N ARG A 116 -4.82 5.56 -25.12
CA ARG A 116 -4.68 5.06 -26.49
C ARG A 116 -4.47 6.13 -27.56
N ALA A 117 -4.61 7.42 -27.23
CA ALA A 117 -4.51 8.50 -28.21
C ALA A 117 -3.24 8.41 -29.09
N PRO A 118 -2.04 8.10 -28.56
CA PRO A 118 -0.82 7.96 -29.37
C PRO A 118 -0.92 6.89 -30.47
N TRP A 119 -1.72 5.83 -30.28
CA TRP A 119 -1.90 4.76 -31.28
C TRP A 119 -2.73 5.20 -32.50
N PHE A 120 -3.45 6.32 -32.35
CA PHE A 120 -4.28 6.90 -33.39
C PHE A 120 -3.62 8.12 -34.06
N GLU A 121 -2.54 8.67 -33.50
CA GLU A 121 -1.80 9.80 -34.09
C GLU A 121 -1.12 9.43 -35.42
N ASP A 122 -0.67 8.18 -35.58
CA ASP A 122 -0.07 7.67 -36.84
C ASP A 122 -1.09 7.38 -37.95
N GLN A 123 -2.40 7.50 -37.67
CA GLN A 123 -3.49 7.23 -38.63
C GLN A 123 -4.11 8.52 -39.21
N ALA A 124 -3.60 9.70 -38.84
CA ALA A 124 -4.12 11.02 -39.23
C ALA A 124 -3.36 11.68 -40.39
#